data_AF-A0A7H1VKS1-F1
#
_entry.id   AF-A0A7H1VKS1-F1
#
_cell.length_a   1.000
_cell.length_b   1.000
_cell.length_c   1.000
_cell.angle_alpha   90.00
_cell.angle_beta   90.00
_cell.angle_gamma   90.00
#
_symmetry.space_group_name_H-M   'P 1'
#
loop_
_entity.id
_entity.type
_entity.pdbx_description
1 polymer ?
#
loop_
_entity_poly.entity_id
_entity_poly.type
_entity_poly.pdbx_seq_one_letter_code
_entity_poly.pdbx_strand_id
1 'polypeptide(L)'
;MKWLDMEVVLIIGSLVLFIIFVIGLFALISIKEEALTMSKLRNIYLYLVSFVSLMMILIGLIFTVQNITDVLFPTNYYYEAYPIQKTPSMTEEEFKRYEEEQKINEYNQKMNYNNQLINSKKNVAKSIAVVIVALPTFAYHWRKIEKEKKEQALKEE
;
A
#
# COMPACT_ATOMS: atom_id res chain seq x y z
N MET A 1 -6.18 13.45 -30.02
CA MET A 1 -5.10 14.03 -29.19
C MET A 1 -5.57 15.26 -28.38
N LYS A 2 -6.82 15.32 -27.90
CA LYS A 2 -7.33 16.41 -27.02
C LYS A 2 -7.84 15.91 -25.66
N TRP A 3 -8.06 14.60 -25.54
CA TRP A 3 -8.58 13.96 -24.32
C TRP A 3 -7.50 13.75 -23.25
N LEU A 4 -6.26 13.44 -23.67
CA LEU A 4 -5.11 13.30 -22.76
C LEU A 4 -4.74 14.64 -22.09
N ASP A 5 -4.90 15.76 -22.78
CA ASP A 5 -4.59 17.09 -22.21
C ASP A 5 -5.56 17.46 -21.09
N MET A 6 -6.83 17.03 -21.18
CA MET A 6 -7.85 17.33 -20.18
C MET A 6 -7.61 16.56 -18.86
N GLU A 7 -7.23 15.28 -18.94
CA GLU A 7 -6.88 14.52 -17.73
C GLU A 7 -5.60 15.04 -17.07
N VAL A 8 -4.59 15.40 -17.87
CA VAL A 8 -3.34 15.99 -17.36
C VAL A 8 -3.60 17.32 -16.66
N VAL A 9 -4.45 18.18 -17.23
CA VAL A 9 -4.84 19.46 -16.61
C VAL A 9 -5.61 19.24 -15.31
N LEU A 10 -6.50 18.24 -15.23
CA LEU A 10 -7.22 17.90 -14.01
C LEU A 10 -6.29 17.37 -12.91
N ILE A 11 -5.32 16.52 -13.27
CA ILE A 11 -4.33 15.98 -12.33
C ILE A 11 -3.42 17.09 -11.79
N ILE A 12 -2.92 17.96 -12.67
CA ILE A 12 -2.08 19.10 -12.27
C ILE A 12 -2.88 20.08 -11.40
N GLY A 13 -4.14 20.37 -11.77
CA GLY A 13 -5.02 21.24 -10.98
C GLY A 13 -5.29 20.69 -9.58
N SER A 14 -5.57 19.38 -9.47
CA SER A 14 -5.72 18.68 -8.20
C SER A 14 -4.44 18.73 -7.35
N LEU A 15 -3.28 18.51 -7.96
CA LEU A 15 -1.99 18.58 -7.27
C LEU A 15 -1.70 19.98 -6.72
N VAL A 16 -1.97 21.03 -7.51
CA VAL A 16 -1.77 22.43 -7.08
C VAL A 16 -2.72 22.78 -5.94
N LEU A 17 -3.99 22.40 -6.02
CA LEU A 17 -4.95 22.60 -4.94
C LEU A 17 -4.56 21.85 -3.67
N PHE A 18 -4.06 20.62 -3.80
CA PHE A 18 -3.58 19.84 -2.68
C PHE A 18 -2.36 20.49 -2.02
N ILE A 19 -1.42 21.03 -2.79
CA ILE A 19 -0.25 21.75 -2.27
C ILE A 19 -0.68 23.02 -1.53
N ILE A 20 -1.58 23.83 -2.10
CA ILE A 20 -2.12 25.03 -1.44
C ILE A 20 -2.84 24.66 -0.14
N PHE A 21 -3.63 23.58 -0.15
CA PHE A 21 -4.31 23.08 1.03
C PHE A 21 -3.32 22.65 2.12
N VAL A 22 -2.25 21.93 1.76
CA VAL A 22 -1.20 21.50 2.69
C VAL A 22 -0.45 22.70 3.28
N ILE A 23 -0.09 23.69 2.45
CA ILE A 23 0.56 24.93 2.91
C ILE A 23 -0.39 25.71 3.84
N GLY A 24 -1.67 25.81 3.51
CA GLY A 24 -2.67 26.46 4.34
C GLY A 24 -2.89 25.74 5.68
N LEU A 25 -2.91 24.40 5.67
CA LEU A 25 -2.98 23.58 6.88
C LEU A 25 -1.75 23.80 7.76
N PHE A 26 -0.57 23.84 7.16
CA PHE A 26 0.69 24.05 7.87
C PHE A 26 0.75 25.45 8.48
N ALA A 27 0.33 26.49 7.74
CA ALA A 27 0.24 27.85 8.25
C ALA A 27 -0.81 27.99 9.37
N LEU A 28 -1.96 27.32 9.26
CA LEU A 28 -2.98 27.28 10.31
C LEU A 28 -2.45 26.60 11.59
N ILE A 29 -1.63 25.55 11.42
CA ILE A 29 -0.95 24.85 12.53
C ILE A 29 0.08 25.79 13.20
N SER A 30 0.86 26.56 12.43
CA SER A 30 1.81 27.56 12.98
C SER A 30 1.13 28.73 13.70
N ILE A 31 -0.01 29.23 13.20
CA ILE A 31 -0.77 30.31 13.89
C ILE A 31 -1.35 29.80 15.21
N LYS A 32 -1.77 28.53 15.27
CA LYS A 32 -2.25 27.90 16.51
C LYS A 32 -1.13 27.68 17.53
N GLU A 33 0.13 27.70 17.08
CA GLU A 33 1.34 27.52 17.88
C GLU A 33 1.65 28.72 18.78
N GLU A 34 1.36 29.95 18.33
CA GLU A 34 1.58 31.18 19.13
C GLU A 34 0.69 31.27 20.37
N ALA A 35 -0.45 30.56 20.39
CA ALA A 35 -1.41 30.59 21.50
C ALA A 35 -1.18 29.48 22.56
N LEU A 36 -0.26 28.54 22.32
CA LEU A 36 -0.11 27.33 23.13
C LEU A 36 1.21 27.36 23.90
N THR A 37 1.15 27.44 25.22
CA THR A 37 2.32 27.56 26.10
C THR A 37 3.37 26.45 25.88
N MET A 38 4.66 26.80 26.03
CA MET A 38 5.85 25.97 25.75
C MET A 38 5.79 24.50 26.20
N SER A 39 5.10 24.19 27.30
CA SER A 39 4.95 22.83 27.83
C SER A 39 3.84 22.01 27.14
N LYS A 40 2.76 22.64 26.69
CA LYS A 40 1.66 21.96 25.99
C LYS A 40 2.05 21.60 24.55
N LEU A 41 2.86 22.42 23.88
CA LEU A 41 3.32 22.14 22.51
C LEU A 41 4.20 20.90 22.43
N ARG A 42 5.14 20.73 23.37
CA ARG A 42 6.00 19.55 23.41
C ARG A 42 5.20 18.26 23.56
N ASN A 43 4.20 18.26 24.44
CA ASN A 43 3.33 17.10 24.61
C ASN A 43 2.46 16.89 23.36
N ILE A 44 1.82 17.93 22.81
CA ILE A 44 0.96 17.77 21.63
C ILE A 44 1.76 17.24 20.43
N TYR A 45 3.00 17.71 20.23
CA TYR A 45 3.90 17.24 19.19
C TYR A 45 4.26 15.76 19.37
N LEU A 46 4.62 15.35 20.59
CA LEU A 46 4.92 13.95 20.90
C LEU A 46 3.71 13.04 20.65
N TYR A 47 2.50 13.47 21.02
CA TYR A 47 1.27 12.72 20.74
C TYR A 47 0.97 12.64 19.24
N LEU A 48 1.17 13.73 18.49
CA LEU A 48 0.88 13.78 17.06
C LEU A 48 1.85 12.90 16.26
N VAL A 49 3.16 12.98 16.54
CA VAL A 49 4.17 12.12 15.91
C VAL A 49 3.96 10.64 16.29
N SER A 50 3.63 10.36 17.55
CA SER A 50 3.32 8.99 17.99
C SER A 50 2.07 8.46 17.29
N PHE A 51 1.05 9.29 17.09
CA PHE A 51 -0.16 8.94 16.37
C PHE A 51 0.11 8.63 14.89
N VAL A 52 0.88 9.48 14.20
CA VAL A 52 1.27 9.23 12.80
C VAL A 52 2.07 7.94 12.68
N SER A 53 2.99 7.68 13.62
CA SER A 53 3.78 6.45 13.65
C SER A 53 2.90 5.21 13.87
N LEU A 54 1.91 5.29 14.77
CA LEU A 54 0.89 4.24 14.99
C LEU A 54 0.10 3.97 13.72
N MET A 55 -0.36 5.01 13.02
CA MET A 55 -1.08 4.87 11.76
C MET A 55 -0.22 4.20 10.68
N MET A 56 1.07 4.54 10.59
CA MET A 56 2.00 3.91 9.66
C MET A 56 2.18 2.41 9.93
N ILE A 57 2.22 2.01 11.21
CA ILE A 57 2.26 0.60 11.63
C ILE A 57 0.99 -0.14 11.22
N LEU A 58 -0.18 0.44 11.51
CA LEU A 58 -1.47 -0.18 11.22
C LEU A 58 -1.63 -0.42 9.71
N ILE A 59 -1.28 0.56 8.89
CA ILE A 59 -1.29 0.43 7.43
C ILE A 59 -0.34 -0.70 6.98
N GLY A 60 0.89 -0.75 7.51
CA GLY A 60 1.84 -1.83 7.21
C GLY A 60 1.34 -3.22 7.63
N LEU A 61 0.61 -3.31 8.75
CA LEU A 61 0.07 -4.56 9.27
C LEU A 61 -1.11 -5.07 8.44
N ILE A 62 -2.00 -4.17 7.99
CA ILE A 62 -3.09 -4.50 7.06
C ILE A 62 -2.53 -5.10 5.76
N PHE A 63 -1.53 -4.43 5.15
CA PHE A 63 -0.87 -4.95 3.96
C PHE A 63 -0.18 -6.30 4.23
N THR A 64 0.33 -6.52 5.44
CA THR A 64 0.96 -7.81 5.79
C THR A 64 -0.02 -8.95 5.79
N VAL A 65 -1.18 -8.77 6.42
CA VAL A 65 -2.23 -9.79 6.45
C VAL A 65 -2.75 -10.07 5.04
N GLN A 66 -2.97 -9.02 4.23
CA GLN A 66 -3.41 -9.18 2.83
C GLN A 66 -2.41 -10.00 2.01
N ASN A 67 -1.12 -9.62 2.04
CA ASN A 67 -0.10 -10.35 1.28
C ASN A 67 0.06 -11.81 1.74
N ILE A 68 -0.02 -12.07 3.05
CA ILE A 68 0.04 -13.44 3.58
C ILE A 68 -1.15 -14.26 3.08
N THR A 69 -2.34 -13.65 3.06
CA THR A 69 -3.56 -14.27 2.55
C THR A 69 -3.41 -14.60 1.05
N ASP A 70 -2.83 -13.70 0.25
CA ASP A 70 -2.59 -13.93 -1.18
C ASP A 70 -1.58 -15.06 -1.45
N VAL A 71 -0.62 -15.27 -0.53
CA VAL A 71 0.34 -16.38 -0.62
C VAL A 71 -0.29 -17.71 -0.20
N LEU A 72 -1.11 -17.71 0.86
CA LEU A 72 -1.77 -18.91 1.37
C LEU A 72 -2.96 -19.34 0.49
N PHE A 73 -3.67 -18.39 -0.08
CA PHE A 73 -4.85 -18.59 -0.92
C PHE A 73 -4.67 -17.86 -2.25
N PRO A 74 -3.81 -18.36 -3.16
CA PRO A 74 -3.65 -17.78 -4.48
C PRO A 74 -4.97 -17.91 -5.26
N THR A 75 -5.70 -16.80 -5.44
CA THR A 75 -6.93 -16.75 -6.23
C THR A 75 -6.59 -16.73 -7.73
N ASN A 76 -6.11 -17.84 -8.29
CA ASN A 76 -5.99 -17.97 -9.74
C ASN A 76 -7.02 -18.97 -10.27
N TYR A 77 -8.04 -18.43 -10.93
CA TYR A 77 -8.90 -19.20 -11.81
C TYR A 77 -8.06 -19.61 -13.03
N TYR A 78 -7.50 -20.82 -12.99
CA TYR A 78 -7.01 -21.50 -14.19
C TYR A 78 -8.23 -21.74 -15.08
N TYR A 79 -8.42 -20.92 -16.11
CA TYR A 79 -9.27 -21.31 -17.22
C TYR A 79 -8.48 -22.30 -18.06
N GLU A 80 -8.73 -23.60 -17.89
CA GLU A 80 -8.30 -24.59 -18.88
C GLU A 80 -8.92 -24.18 -20.22
N ALA A 81 -8.06 -23.76 -21.16
CA ALA A 81 -8.50 -23.49 -22.51
C ALA A 81 -8.91 -24.84 -23.13
N TYR A 82 -10.22 -25.02 -23.34
CA TYR A 82 -10.71 -26.24 -23.98
C TYR A 82 -10.08 -26.37 -25.37
N PRO A 83 -9.49 -27.52 -25.72
CA PRO A 83 -8.94 -27.72 -27.05
C PRO A 83 -10.07 -27.66 -28.08
N ILE A 84 -9.99 -26.71 -29.00
CA ILE A 84 -10.94 -26.63 -30.12
C ILE A 84 -10.69 -27.84 -31.03
N GLN A 85 -11.74 -28.62 -31.28
CA GLN A 85 -11.69 -29.70 -32.25
C GLN A 85 -11.76 -29.13 -33.67
N LYS A 86 -10.95 -29.66 -34.59
CA LYS A 86 -10.94 -29.25 -36.00
C LYS A 86 -12.35 -29.41 -36.58
N THR A 87 -12.99 -28.29 -36.92
CA THR A 87 -14.30 -28.30 -37.57
C THR A 87 -14.13 -28.46 -39.09
N PRO A 88 -15.10 -29.06 -39.81
CA PRO A 88 -15.02 -29.25 -41.27
C PRO A 88 -14.87 -27.94 -42.06
N SER A 89 -15.27 -26.82 -41.47
CA SER A 89 -15.19 -25.47 -42.04
C SER A 89 -13.81 -24.79 -41.88
N MET A 90 -12.90 -25.39 -41.10
CA MET A 90 -11.61 -24.81 -40.78
C MET A 90 -10.54 -25.32 -41.74
N THR A 91 -9.78 -24.41 -42.37
CA THR A 91 -8.63 -24.82 -43.19
C THR A 91 -7.48 -25.33 -42.33
N GLU A 92 -6.62 -26.18 -42.91
CA GLU A 92 -5.46 -26.76 -42.21
C GLU A 92 -4.52 -25.69 -41.66
N GLU A 93 -4.35 -24.57 -42.40
CA GLU A 93 -3.52 -23.44 -41.99
C GLU A 93 -4.12 -22.67 -40.81
N GLU A 94 -5.44 -22.47 -40.79
CA GLU A 94 -6.15 -21.83 -39.67
C GLU A 94 -6.10 -22.68 -38.40
N PHE A 95 -6.21 -24.00 -38.54
CA PHE A 95 -6.10 -24.93 -37.41
C PHE A 95 -4.68 -24.93 -36.82
N LYS A 96 -3.64 -24.97 -37.65
CA LYS A 96 -2.24 -24.89 -37.19
C LYS A 96 -1.93 -23.57 -36.51
N ARG A 97 -2.40 -22.44 -37.05
CA ARG A 97 -2.23 -21.12 -36.44
C ARG A 97 -2.90 -21.04 -35.07
N TYR A 98 -4.11 -21.59 -34.95
CA TYR A 98 -4.82 -21.68 -33.68
C TYR A 98 -4.08 -22.55 -32.65
N GLU A 99 -3.51 -23.69 -33.08
CA GLU A 99 -2.74 -24.56 -32.20
C GLU A 99 -1.44 -23.90 -31.69
N GLU A 100 -0.77 -23.13 -32.54
CA GLU A 100 0.40 -22.32 -32.16
C GLU A 100 0.03 -21.20 -31.18
N GLU A 101 -1.07 -20.47 -31.43
CA GLU A 101 -1.58 -19.44 -30.52
C GLU A 101 -1.96 -20.01 -29.15
N GLN A 102 -2.57 -21.20 -29.11
CA GLN A 102 -2.89 -21.92 -27.87
C GLN A 102 -1.63 -22.26 -27.07
N LYS A 103 -0.59 -22.81 -27.72
CA LYS A 103 0.68 -23.14 -27.06
C LYS A 103 1.36 -21.89 -26.48
N ILE A 104 1.33 -20.77 -27.22
CA ILE A 104 1.87 -19.50 -26.75
C ILE A 104 1.07 -18.98 -25.55
N ASN A 105 -0.26 -19.05 -25.61
CA ASN A 105 -1.14 -18.62 -24.51
C ASN A 105 -0.94 -19.45 -23.25
N GLU A 106 -0.85 -20.77 -23.38
CA GLU A 106 -0.60 -21.69 -22.26
C GLU A 106 0.77 -21.43 -21.62
N TYR A 107 1.81 -21.24 -22.44
CA TYR A 107 3.14 -20.87 -21.96
C TYR A 107 3.13 -19.53 -21.21
N ASN A 108 2.49 -18.51 -21.78
CA ASN A 108 2.37 -17.18 -21.16
C ASN A 108 1.58 -17.22 -19.85
N GLN A 109 0.49 -17.98 -19.79
CA GLN A 109 -0.29 -18.17 -18.56
C GLN A 109 0.53 -18.83 -17.46
N LYS A 110 1.28 -19.89 -17.79
CA LYS A 110 2.17 -20.58 -16.83
C LYS A 110 3.28 -19.65 -16.32
N MET A 111 3.86 -18.83 -17.20
CA MET A 111 4.83 -17.81 -16.82
C MET A 111 4.21 -16.76 -15.88
N ASN A 112 3.02 -16.25 -16.22
CA ASN A 112 2.30 -15.27 -15.40
C ASN A 112 1.95 -15.82 -14.02
N TYR A 113 1.53 -17.09 -13.93
CA TYR A 113 1.28 -17.79 -12.67
C TYR A 113 2.53 -17.82 -11.78
N ASN A 114 3.67 -18.24 -12.34
CA ASN A 114 4.92 -18.29 -11.60
C ASN A 114 5.37 -16.89 -11.14
N ASN A 115 5.23 -15.88 -12.01
CA ASN A 115 5.56 -14.50 -11.68
C ASN A 115 4.66 -13.92 -10.58
N GLN A 116 3.36 -14.20 -10.61
CA GLN A 116 2.43 -13.81 -9.55
C GLN A 116 2.80 -14.46 -8.22
N LEU A 117 3.09 -15.77 -8.21
CA LEU A 117 3.50 -16.47 -6.99
C LEU A 117 4.78 -15.87 -6.39
N ILE A 118 5.76 -15.55 -7.24
CA ILE A 118 7.00 -14.89 -6.81
C ILE A 118 6.72 -13.48 -6.26
N ASN A 119 5.84 -12.71 -6.92
CA ASN A 119 5.49 -11.37 -6.47
C ASN A 119 4.72 -11.37 -5.15
N SER A 120 3.76 -12.29 -4.96
CA SER A 120 3.05 -12.44 -3.69
C SER A 120 4.00 -12.77 -2.55
N LYS A 121 4.95 -13.71 -2.76
CA LYS A 121 6.01 -14.02 -1.79
C LYS A 121 6.88 -12.80 -1.46
N LYS A 122 7.28 -12.01 -2.47
CA LYS A 122 8.05 -10.78 -2.27
C LYS A 122 7.26 -9.73 -1.49
N ASN A 123 5.96 -9.60 -1.74
CA ASN A 123 5.15 -8.62 -1.04
C ASN A 123 4.92 -9.01 0.44
N VAL A 124 4.78 -10.31 0.75
CA VAL A 124 4.78 -10.80 2.15
C VAL A 124 6.08 -10.42 2.87
N ALA A 125 7.23 -10.64 2.22
CA ALA A 125 8.51 -10.28 2.83
C ALA A 125 8.62 -8.77 3.08
N LYS A 126 8.17 -7.94 2.12
CA LYS A 126 8.13 -6.48 2.26
C LYS A 126 7.23 -6.05 3.41
N SER A 127 6.05 -6.64 3.53
CA SER A 127 5.08 -6.26 4.54
C SER A 127 5.54 -6.65 5.95
N ILE A 128 6.13 -7.84 6.11
CA ILE A 128 6.79 -8.26 7.36
C ILE A 128 7.94 -7.31 7.73
N ALA A 129 8.75 -6.89 6.76
CA ALA A 129 9.83 -5.94 6.99
C ALA A 129 9.31 -4.60 7.56
N VAL A 130 8.16 -4.11 7.09
CA VAL A 130 7.52 -2.91 7.65
C VAL A 130 7.13 -3.11 9.11
N VAL A 131 6.50 -4.25 9.43
CA VAL A 131 6.10 -4.55 10.82
C VAL A 131 7.31 -4.63 11.75
N ILE A 132 8.39 -5.30 11.32
CA ILE A 132 9.63 -5.43 12.10
C ILE A 132 10.30 -4.07 12.34
N VAL A 133 10.31 -3.16 11.36
CA VAL A 133 10.90 -1.82 11.51
C VAL A 133 10.04 -0.92 12.40
N ALA A 134 8.73 -1.06 12.29
CA ALA A 134 7.80 -0.14 12.91
C ALA A 134 7.44 -0.53 14.37
N LEU A 135 7.45 -1.82 14.72
CA LEU A 135 7.30 -2.34 16.09
C LEU A 135 8.25 -1.71 17.14
N PRO A 136 9.58 -1.69 16.94
CA PRO A 136 10.51 -1.12 17.92
C PRO A 136 10.32 0.39 18.04
N THR A 137 9.95 1.06 16.95
CA THR A 137 9.64 2.50 16.96
C THR A 137 8.43 2.79 17.86
N PHE A 138 7.36 1.99 17.77
CA PHE A 138 6.20 2.11 18.65
C PHE A 138 6.50 1.73 20.09
N ALA A 139 7.22 0.62 20.32
CA ALA A 139 7.59 0.19 21.66
C ALA A 139 8.41 1.27 22.39
N TYR A 140 9.32 1.96 21.69
CA TYR A 140 10.09 3.06 22.25
C TYR A 140 9.19 4.24 22.67
N HIS A 141 8.28 4.68 21.78
CA HIS A 141 7.39 5.80 22.08
C HIS A 141 6.40 5.48 23.20
N TRP A 142 5.84 4.27 23.22
CA TRP A 142 4.92 3.81 24.27
C TRP A 142 5.60 3.83 25.65
N ARG A 143 6.81 3.29 25.76
CA ARG A 143 7.58 3.28 27.02
C ARG A 143 7.92 4.69 27.50
N LYS A 144 8.17 5.62 26.58
CA LYS A 144 8.43 7.03 26.92
C LYS A 144 7.18 7.71 27.49
N ILE A 145 6.02 7.51 26.87
CA ILE A 145 4.74 8.06 27.34
C ILE A 145 4.38 7.50 28.72
N GLU A 146 4.59 6.20 28.93
CA GLU A 146 4.30 5.54 30.21
C GLU A 146 5.22 6.07 31.33
N LYS A 147 6.49 6.30 31.02
CA LYS A 147 7.45 6.90 31.96
C LYS A 147 7.08 8.33 32.34
N GLU A 148 6.68 9.15 31.35
CA GLU A 148 6.26 10.54 31.60
C GLU A 148 4.94 10.61 32.39
N LYS A 149 3.98 9.71 32.14
CA LYS A 149 2.77 9.58 32.96
C LYS A 149 3.09 9.20 34.41
N LYS A 150 4.02 8.26 34.61
CA LYS A 150 4.44 7.82 35.94
C LYS A 150 5.14 8.93 36.73
N GLU A 151 5.98 9.72 36.06
CA GLU A 151 6.67 10.87 36.66
C GLU A 151 5.74 12.05 36.98
N GLN A 152 4.63 12.21 36.24
CA GLN A 152 3.59 13.21 36.57
C GLN A 152 2.77 12.77 37.79
N ALA A 153 2.36 11.50 37.85
CA ALA A 153 1.62 10.96 39.00
C ALA A 153 2.43 11.07 40.31
N LEU A 154 3.74 10.84 40.27
CA LEU A 154 4.64 10.95 41.43
C LEU A 154 4.93 12.40 41.87
N LYS A 155 4.57 13.40 41.05
CA LYS A 155 4.68 14.83 41.40
C LYS A 155 3.37 15.41 41.95
N GLU A 156 2.27 14.67 41.81
CA GLU A 156 0.95 15.03 42.30
C GLU A 156 0.60 14.37 43.65
N GLU A 157 1.40 13.39 44.10
CA GLU A 157 1.45 12.86 45.48
C GLU A 157 2.48 13.59 46.36
#